data_AF-A0AA92V639-F1
#
_entry.id   AF-A0AA92V639-F1
#
_cell.length_a   1.000
_cell.length_b   1.000
_cell.length_c   1.000
_cell.angle_alpha   90.00
_cell.angle_beta   90.00
_cell.angle_gamma   90.00
#
_symmetry.space_group_name_H-M   'P 1'
#
loop_
_entity.id
_entity.type
_entity.pdbx_description
1 polymer ?
#
loop_
_entity_poly.entity_id
_entity_poly.type
_entity_poly.pdbx_seq_one_letter_code
_entity_poly.pdbx_strand_id
1 'polypeptide(L)'
;MVDVGELNGVFHVQKPTKLLLTLNIEGTEARNSYELWVYPKKALEKKGVIIAKDLNEEVVKVLEHGGKVLWMPTASSHFVAADDTLSQADNATPYTVGGLFQTDYWNYRMFKTICENNKKKVSPGTLGILTNSEHPIFKGFPTEMHTNWQWFPVIKESHPLVLDNFAKDYRPVVQVIDNIERNHKLGLVMEWKVGAGKLLVCMSDLEKAAKYPEGKAFYQSVIDYMRSADFNPSTEIMVDELKKKLAEKPRQVSLKELNNISQY
;
A
#
# COMPACT_ATOMS: atom_id res chain seq x y z
N MET A 1 -15.42 21.87 -27.03
CA MET A 1 -14.46 20.75 -27.00
C MET A 1 -14.09 20.42 -28.43
N VAL A 2 -12.80 20.33 -28.75
CA VAL A 2 -12.31 19.84 -30.05
C VAL A 2 -12.19 18.33 -29.93
N ASP A 3 -12.89 17.58 -30.78
CA ASP A 3 -12.68 16.14 -30.90
C ASP A 3 -11.41 15.91 -31.71
N VAL A 4 -10.42 15.26 -31.09
CA VAL A 4 -9.11 14.97 -31.69
C VAL A 4 -9.03 13.54 -32.25
N GLY A 5 -10.12 12.76 -32.17
CA GLY A 5 -10.20 11.40 -32.69
C GLY A 5 -9.48 10.36 -31.84
N GLU A 6 -9.21 9.21 -32.46
CA GLU A 6 -8.57 8.05 -31.82
C GLU A 6 -7.08 7.97 -32.17
N LEU A 7 -6.24 7.82 -31.15
CA LEU A 7 -4.80 7.61 -31.31
C LEU A 7 -4.45 6.14 -31.06
N ASN A 8 -4.00 5.46 -32.11
CA ASN A 8 -3.56 4.07 -32.04
C ASN A 8 -2.04 3.97 -32.16
N GLY A 9 -1.40 3.24 -31.24
CA GLY A 9 0.05 3.05 -31.23
C GLY A 9 0.45 1.79 -30.49
N VAL A 10 1.56 1.18 -30.91
CA VAL A 10 2.14 -0.03 -30.27
C VAL A 10 3.45 0.36 -29.59
N PHE A 11 3.56 0.08 -28.30
CA PHE A 11 4.76 0.35 -27.51
C PHE A 11 5.51 -0.96 -27.23
N HIS A 12 6.75 -1.05 -27.72
CA HIS A 12 7.63 -2.18 -27.43
C HIS A 12 8.58 -1.82 -26.29
N VAL A 13 8.34 -2.39 -25.11
CA VAL A 13 9.21 -2.23 -23.93
C VAL A 13 9.75 -3.59 -23.49
N GLN A 14 11.04 -3.64 -23.16
CA GLN A 14 11.70 -4.86 -22.66
C GLN A 14 11.62 -5.01 -21.14
N LYS A 15 11.42 -3.88 -20.44
CA LYS A 15 11.27 -3.78 -18.99
C LYS A 15 10.08 -2.86 -18.64
N PRO A 16 9.49 -3.02 -17.44
CA PRO A 16 8.54 -2.04 -16.89
C PRO A 16 9.05 -0.61 -17.07
N THR A 17 8.23 0.27 -17.65
CA THR A 17 8.66 1.63 -18.04
C THR A 17 7.52 2.63 -17.83
N LYS A 18 7.85 3.80 -17.24
CA LYS A 18 6.98 4.97 -17.23
C LYS A 18 7.26 5.81 -18.48
N LEU A 19 6.22 6.15 -19.23
CA LEU A 19 6.26 6.99 -20.43
C LEU A 19 5.43 8.25 -20.19
N LEU A 20 5.79 9.34 -20.88
CA LEU A 20 5.02 10.57 -20.91
C LEU A 20 4.48 10.78 -22.34
N LEU A 21 3.18 10.56 -22.53
CA LEU A 21 2.51 10.88 -23.78
C LEU A 21 2.16 12.37 -23.79
N THR A 22 2.84 13.14 -24.63
CA THR A 22 2.52 14.56 -24.85
C THR A 22 1.75 14.70 -26.16
N LEU A 23 0.59 15.36 -26.10
CA LEU A 23 -0.21 15.74 -27.25
C LEU A 23 -0.11 17.26 -27.44
N ASN A 24 0.19 17.69 -28.67
CA ASN A 24 0.27 19.11 -29.04
C ASN A 24 -0.60 19.34 -30.28
N ILE A 25 -1.28 20.50 -30.35
CA ILE A 25 -2.01 20.93 -31.54
C ILE A 25 -1.11 21.86 -32.35
N GLU A 26 -0.75 21.44 -33.56
CA GLU A 26 0.11 22.20 -34.46
C GLU A 26 -0.43 23.62 -34.71
N GLY A 27 0.46 24.61 -34.69
CA GLY A 27 0.10 26.02 -34.84
C GLY A 27 -0.50 26.68 -33.59
N THR A 28 -0.53 25.99 -32.44
CA THR A 28 -1.02 26.54 -31.16
C THR A 28 -0.08 26.21 -29.99
N GLU A 29 -0.26 26.89 -28.85
CA GLU A 29 0.39 26.54 -27.59
C GLU A 29 -0.34 25.43 -26.81
N ALA A 30 -1.47 24.91 -27.33
CA ALA A 30 -2.28 23.93 -26.63
C ALA A 30 -1.54 22.58 -26.54
N ARG A 31 -1.28 22.16 -25.31
CA ARG A 31 -0.59 20.91 -24.96
C ARG A 31 -1.27 20.22 -23.79
N ASN A 32 -1.31 18.89 -23.82
CA ASN A 32 -1.58 18.08 -22.64
C ASN A 32 -0.61 16.90 -22.52
N SER A 33 -0.34 16.44 -21.31
CA SER A 33 0.58 15.32 -21.07
C SER A 33 -0.04 14.29 -20.14
N TYR A 34 0.16 13.01 -20.47
CA TYR A 34 -0.38 11.88 -19.75
C TYR A 34 0.74 10.91 -19.40
N GLU A 35 0.77 10.49 -18.15
CA GLU A 35 1.72 9.49 -17.70
C GLU A 35 1.15 8.09 -17.94
N LEU A 36 1.96 7.23 -18.53
CA LEU A 36 1.60 5.86 -18.89
C LEU A 36 2.60 4.90 -18.29
N TRP A 37 2.12 3.79 -17.73
CA TRP A 37 2.98 2.71 -17.27
C TRP A 37 2.79 1.52 -18.19
N VAL A 38 3.88 1.11 -18.83
CA VAL A 38 3.89 0.00 -19.78
C VAL A 38 4.70 -1.15 -19.19
N TYR A 39 4.06 -2.31 -19.12
CA TYR A 39 4.63 -3.51 -18.54
C TYR A 39 4.75 -4.61 -19.61
N PRO A 40 5.94 -5.20 -19.81
CA PRO A 40 6.09 -6.33 -20.72
C PRO A 40 5.14 -7.47 -20.31
N LYS A 41 4.49 -8.09 -21.30
CA LYS A 41 3.57 -9.20 -21.07
C LYS A 41 4.35 -10.44 -20.62
N LYS A 42 4.50 -10.61 -19.31
CA LYS A 42 5.15 -11.77 -18.66
C LYS A 42 4.16 -12.49 -17.75
N ALA A 43 4.33 -13.80 -17.60
CA ALA A 43 3.59 -14.57 -16.60
C ALA A 43 4.09 -14.20 -15.19
N LEU A 44 3.19 -14.24 -14.20
CA LEU A 44 3.55 -14.05 -12.81
C LEU A 44 4.15 -15.36 -12.30
N GLU A 45 5.38 -15.34 -11.78
CA GLU A 45 6.08 -16.50 -11.26
C GLU A 45 6.26 -16.39 -9.75
N LYS A 46 5.64 -17.29 -8.99
CA LYS A 46 5.60 -17.24 -7.51
C LYS A 46 6.55 -18.22 -6.80
N LYS A 47 7.34 -19.01 -7.54
CA LYS A 47 8.24 -20.03 -6.97
C LYS A 47 9.31 -19.42 -6.04
N GLY A 48 9.83 -20.18 -5.08
CA GLY A 48 10.97 -19.74 -4.25
C GLY A 48 10.66 -18.67 -3.19
N VAL A 49 9.39 -18.31 -2.99
CA VAL A 49 8.92 -17.49 -1.87
C VAL A 49 7.70 -18.18 -1.26
N ILE A 50 7.64 -18.27 0.06
CA ILE A 50 6.46 -18.80 0.76
C ILE A 50 5.47 -17.66 0.91
N ILE A 51 4.26 -17.84 0.36
CA ILE A 51 3.22 -16.82 0.36
C ILE A 51 2.16 -17.25 1.37
N ALA A 52 2.05 -16.48 2.45
CA ALA A 52 1.17 -16.75 3.57
C ALA A 52 0.03 -15.73 3.62
N LYS A 53 -1.14 -16.19 4.07
CA LYS A 53 -2.27 -15.34 4.45
C LYS A 53 -2.34 -15.14 5.96
N ASP A 54 -1.87 -16.12 6.72
CA ASP A 54 -1.88 -16.12 8.18
C ASP A 54 -0.47 -16.33 8.73
N LEU A 55 -0.19 -15.71 9.88
CA LEU A 55 1.04 -15.97 10.64
C LEU A 55 0.84 -17.19 11.56
N ASN A 56 0.50 -18.33 10.96
CA ASN A 56 0.24 -19.60 11.65
C ASN A 56 1.55 -20.28 12.10
N GLU A 57 1.44 -21.41 12.80
CA GLU A 57 2.61 -22.14 13.31
C GLU A 57 3.56 -22.62 12.20
N GLU A 58 3.04 -22.98 11.02
CA GLU A 58 3.87 -23.40 9.90
C GLU A 58 4.72 -22.25 9.35
N VAL A 59 4.11 -21.07 9.20
CA VAL A 59 4.81 -19.85 8.76
C VAL A 59 5.84 -19.41 9.79
N VAL A 60 5.52 -19.53 11.08
CA VAL A 60 6.47 -19.26 12.16
C VAL A 60 7.67 -20.22 12.08
N LYS A 61 7.43 -21.53 11.93
CA LYS A 61 8.51 -22.51 11.75
C LYS A 61 9.39 -22.18 10.55
N VAL A 62 8.80 -21.76 9.43
CA VAL A 62 9.56 -21.33 8.24
C VAL A 62 10.50 -20.16 8.58
N LEU A 63 10.01 -19.15 9.30
CA LEU A 63 10.82 -18.00 9.70
C LEU A 63 11.93 -18.41 10.68
N GLU A 64 11.63 -19.28 11.65
CA GLU A 64 12.63 -19.79 12.61
C GLU A 64 13.76 -20.57 11.94
N HIS A 65 13.48 -21.28 10.84
CA HIS A 65 14.47 -22.02 10.05
C HIS A 65 15.17 -21.17 8.97
N GLY A 66 15.04 -19.85 9.00
CA GLY A 66 15.74 -18.96 8.07
C GLY A 66 15.02 -18.72 6.73
N GLY A 67 13.76 -19.13 6.62
CA GLY A 67 12.97 -18.97 5.42
C GLY A 67 12.58 -17.52 5.11
N LYS A 68 12.11 -17.31 3.87
CA LYS A 68 11.60 -16.04 3.36
C LYS A 68 10.08 -16.14 3.17
N VAL A 69 9.32 -15.29 3.86
CA VAL A 69 7.85 -15.31 3.81
C VAL A 69 7.30 -13.98 3.33
N LEU A 70 6.46 -14.02 2.30
CA LEU A 70 5.56 -12.93 1.93
C LEU A 70 4.25 -13.15 2.66
N TRP A 71 3.93 -12.29 3.61
CA TRP A 71 2.66 -12.33 4.32
C TRP A 71 1.70 -11.26 3.81
N MET A 72 0.54 -11.69 3.30
CA MET A 72 -0.56 -10.83 2.84
C MET A 72 -1.80 -11.10 3.71
N PRO A 73 -1.98 -10.38 4.84
CA PRO A 73 -3.08 -10.62 5.77
C PRO A 73 -4.47 -10.19 5.26
N THR A 74 -4.60 -9.74 4.01
CA THR A 74 -5.85 -9.27 3.37
C THR A 74 -6.89 -10.36 3.12
N ALA A 75 -6.51 -11.64 3.20
CA ALA A 75 -7.39 -12.80 3.02
C ALA A 75 -7.44 -13.71 4.25
N SER A 76 -7.02 -13.19 5.41
CA SER A 76 -6.99 -13.90 6.68
C SER A 76 -8.38 -13.96 7.32
N SER A 77 -8.77 -15.13 7.85
CA SER A 77 -9.89 -15.26 8.79
C SER A 77 -9.46 -15.00 10.25
N HIS A 78 -8.16 -14.76 10.48
CA HIS A 78 -7.50 -14.62 11.78
C HIS A 78 -6.45 -13.51 11.72
N PHE A 79 -6.86 -12.30 11.33
CA PHE A 79 -6.01 -11.14 11.55
C PHE A 79 -5.78 -11.00 13.07
N VAL A 80 -4.57 -10.61 13.47
CA VAL A 80 -4.02 -10.89 14.82
C VAL A 80 -4.83 -10.29 15.98
N ALA A 81 -5.79 -9.40 15.70
CA ALA A 81 -6.84 -9.06 16.64
C ALA A 81 -8.12 -9.86 16.34
N ALA A 82 -8.45 -10.80 17.25
CA ALA A 82 -9.59 -11.72 17.13
C ALA A 82 -10.98 -11.03 17.10
N ASP A 83 -11.05 -9.72 17.34
CA ASP A 83 -12.27 -8.90 17.22
C ASP A 83 -12.41 -8.20 15.87
N ASP A 84 -11.37 -8.23 15.03
CA ASP A 84 -11.40 -7.75 13.66
C ASP A 84 -11.98 -8.83 12.74
N THR A 85 -13.28 -9.09 12.88
CA THR A 85 -14.00 -9.41 11.66
C THR A 85 -13.79 -8.22 10.75
N LEU A 86 -13.35 -8.43 9.51
CA LEU A 86 -13.31 -7.46 8.41
C LEU A 86 -14.74 -6.93 8.09
N SER A 87 -15.52 -6.57 9.10
CA SER A 87 -16.68 -5.70 9.09
C SER A 87 -16.16 -4.33 8.68
N GLN A 88 -15.91 -4.24 7.38
CA GLN A 88 -15.62 -3.04 6.62
C GLN A 88 -16.77 -2.02 6.69
N ALA A 89 -17.68 -2.08 7.67
CA ALA A 89 -18.75 -1.09 7.84
C ALA A 89 -18.18 0.33 7.95
N ASP A 90 -17.01 0.50 8.60
CA ASP A 90 -16.49 1.82 8.97
C ASP A 90 -15.12 2.19 8.37
N ASN A 91 -14.61 1.43 7.38
CA ASN A 91 -13.37 1.76 6.65
C ASN A 91 -12.09 1.91 7.51
N ALA A 92 -12.13 1.54 8.78
CA ALA A 92 -10.98 1.42 9.66
C ALA A 92 -11.34 0.52 10.83
N THR A 93 -10.36 -0.23 11.31
CA THR A 93 -10.42 -0.96 12.58
C THR A 93 -9.42 -0.29 13.52
N PRO A 94 -9.33 -0.65 14.81
CA PRO A 94 -8.27 -0.13 15.65
C PRO A 94 -6.87 -0.41 15.06
N TYR A 95 -6.73 -1.44 14.22
CA TYR A 95 -5.45 -1.94 13.73
C TYR A 95 -5.16 -1.59 12.27
N THR A 96 -6.19 -1.31 11.46
CA THR A 96 -6.02 -1.01 10.03
C THR A 96 -6.85 0.18 9.59
N VAL A 97 -6.42 0.84 8.53
CA VAL A 97 -7.18 1.89 7.83
C VAL A 97 -7.49 1.38 6.42
N GLY A 98 -8.66 1.70 5.88
CA GLY A 98 -9.05 1.31 4.53
C GLY A 98 -8.19 1.98 3.46
N GLY A 99 -7.95 1.28 2.36
CA GLY A 99 -7.22 1.84 1.22
C GLY A 99 -7.97 2.98 0.52
N LEU A 100 -7.27 4.09 0.29
CA LEU A 100 -7.80 5.25 -0.42
C LEU A 100 -6.77 5.80 -1.40
N PHE A 101 -7.12 5.80 -2.68
CA PHE A 101 -6.27 6.31 -3.75
C PHE A 101 -6.34 7.83 -3.87
N GLN A 102 -7.56 8.40 -3.84
CA GLN A 102 -7.77 9.84 -3.87
C GLN A 102 -7.41 10.44 -2.52
N THR A 103 -6.40 11.30 -2.48
CA THR A 103 -6.03 12.01 -1.25
C THR A 103 -7.21 12.80 -0.70
N ASP A 104 -7.38 12.78 0.61
CA ASP A 104 -8.27 13.75 1.25
C ASP A 104 -7.73 15.17 0.98
N TYR A 105 -8.58 16.05 0.44
CA TYR A 105 -8.14 17.29 -0.21
C TYR A 105 -8.46 18.56 0.59
N TRP A 106 -9.06 18.46 1.77
CA TRP A 106 -9.32 19.66 2.58
C TRP A 106 -9.54 19.34 4.06
N ASN A 107 -10.58 18.56 4.36
CA ASN A 107 -11.07 18.43 5.73
C ASN A 107 -11.75 17.08 5.93
N TYR A 108 -10.97 16.12 6.43
CA TYR A 108 -11.43 14.79 6.78
C TYR A 108 -12.68 14.84 7.67
N ARG A 109 -12.71 15.70 8.70
CA ARG A 109 -13.87 15.84 9.61
C ARG A 109 -15.15 16.18 8.86
N MET A 110 -15.09 17.16 7.97
CA MET A 110 -16.25 17.58 7.18
C MET A 110 -16.74 16.43 6.30
N PHE A 111 -15.85 15.76 5.56
CA PHE A 111 -16.22 14.62 4.73
C PHE A 111 -16.80 13.48 5.57
N LYS A 112 -16.20 13.20 6.72
CA LYS A 112 -16.70 12.22 7.70
C LYS A 112 -18.11 12.57 8.15
N THR A 113 -18.34 13.79 8.64
CA THR A 113 -19.66 14.25 9.10
C THR A 113 -20.71 14.19 7.99
N ILE A 114 -20.37 14.58 6.75
CA ILE A 114 -21.28 14.47 5.61
C ILE A 114 -21.62 13.01 5.31
N CYS A 115 -20.63 12.12 5.30
CA CYS A 115 -20.85 10.68 5.12
C CYS A 115 -21.76 10.10 6.20
N GLU A 116 -21.48 10.41 7.47
CA GLU A 116 -22.29 9.97 8.62
C GLU A 116 -23.75 10.46 8.52
N ASN A 117 -23.95 11.76 8.26
CA ASN A 117 -25.28 12.34 8.08
C ASN A 117 -26.04 11.71 6.91
N ASN A 118 -25.34 11.38 5.82
CA ASN A 118 -25.91 10.75 4.64
C ASN A 118 -26.00 9.22 4.74
N LYS A 119 -25.63 8.62 5.88
CA LYS A 119 -25.54 7.15 6.09
C LYS A 119 -24.71 6.46 4.99
N LYS A 120 -23.64 7.12 4.55
CA LYS A 120 -22.65 6.59 3.61
C LYS A 120 -21.41 6.17 4.37
N LYS A 121 -20.69 5.20 3.79
CA LYS A 121 -19.39 4.77 4.29
C LYS A 121 -18.44 5.96 4.38
N VAL A 122 -17.87 6.20 5.56
CA VAL A 122 -16.88 7.26 5.78
C VAL A 122 -15.63 6.94 4.98
N SER A 123 -15.11 7.88 4.19
CA SER A 123 -13.83 7.71 3.48
C SER A 123 -12.70 7.43 4.49
N PRO A 124 -11.69 6.60 4.19
CA PRO A 124 -10.55 6.43 5.09
C PRO A 124 -9.83 7.75 5.40
N GLY A 125 -9.79 8.68 4.45
CA GLY A 125 -9.19 10.00 4.63
C GLY A 125 -7.68 10.02 4.74
N THR A 126 -6.98 9.08 4.09
CA THR A 126 -5.51 9.09 3.99
C THR A 126 -5.04 10.05 2.89
N LEU A 127 -3.79 10.49 2.97
CA LEU A 127 -3.19 11.53 2.12
C LEU A 127 -2.20 10.96 1.09
N GLY A 128 -2.41 9.72 0.66
CA GLY A 128 -1.56 9.02 -0.29
C GLY A 128 -0.39 8.25 0.36
N ILE A 129 0.59 7.85 -0.44
CA ILE A 129 1.75 7.09 0.01
C ILE A 129 3.02 7.96 0.06
N LEU A 130 3.98 7.53 0.86
CA LEU A 130 5.35 7.99 0.88
C LEU A 130 6.28 6.78 0.76
N THR A 131 7.19 6.79 -0.22
CA THR A 131 8.15 5.70 -0.42
C THR A 131 9.47 6.21 -1.02
N ASN A 132 10.51 5.39 -0.97
CA ASN A 132 11.77 5.62 -1.69
C ASN A 132 11.72 4.88 -3.04
N SER A 133 11.60 5.61 -4.15
CA SER A 133 11.54 5.03 -5.50
C SER A 133 12.77 4.18 -5.86
N GLU A 134 13.91 4.43 -5.22
CA GLU A 134 15.15 3.67 -5.43
C GLU A 134 15.21 2.35 -4.64
N HIS A 135 14.20 2.07 -3.79
CA HIS A 135 14.19 0.82 -3.04
C HIS A 135 14.15 -0.39 -4.00
N PRO A 136 14.98 -1.45 -3.79
CA PRO A 136 15.09 -2.56 -4.74
C PRO A 136 13.78 -3.28 -5.08
N ILE A 137 12.79 -3.22 -4.18
CA ILE A 137 11.43 -3.72 -4.41
C ILE A 137 10.73 -3.09 -5.63
N PHE A 138 11.16 -1.92 -6.10
CA PHE A 138 10.56 -1.20 -7.22
C PHE A 138 11.29 -1.37 -8.55
N LYS A 139 12.34 -2.22 -8.62
CA LYS A 139 13.09 -2.45 -9.88
C LYS A 139 12.20 -2.90 -11.05
N GLY A 140 11.11 -3.63 -10.77
CA GLY A 140 10.09 -4.05 -11.73
C GLY A 140 8.82 -3.19 -11.74
N PHE A 141 8.78 -2.09 -11.00
CA PHE A 141 7.61 -1.24 -10.83
C PHE A 141 8.00 0.25 -10.76
N PRO A 142 8.19 0.90 -11.93
CA PRO A 142 8.59 2.30 -12.00
C PRO A 142 7.61 3.18 -11.22
N THR A 143 8.12 3.82 -10.18
CA THR A 143 7.33 4.59 -9.23
C THR A 143 8.07 5.85 -8.81
N GLU A 144 7.35 6.72 -8.14
CA GLU A 144 7.85 7.94 -7.53
C GLU A 144 7.67 7.86 -6.01
N MET A 145 8.10 8.89 -5.31
CA MET A 145 7.98 8.96 -3.85
C MET A 145 6.55 9.16 -3.34
N HIS A 146 5.57 9.37 -4.23
CA HIS A 146 4.17 9.66 -3.90
C HIS A 146 3.20 8.77 -4.70
N THR A 147 1.92 8.78 -4.32
CA THR A 147 0.85 8.06 -5.05
C THR A 147 0.75 8.54 -6.49
N ASN A 148 0.60 7.60 -7.42
CA ASN A 148 0.30 7.86 -8.82
C ASN A 148 -0.47 6.65 -9.41
N TRP A 149 -1.02 6.77 -10.62
CA TRP A 149 -2.05 5.87 -11.17
C TRP A 149 -1.69 4.39 -11.19
N GLN A 150 -0.42 4.02 -11.34
CA GLN A 150 0.04 2.63 -11.24
C GLN A 150 -0.24 1.97 -9.89
N TRP A 151 -0.39 2.77 -8.82
CA TRP A 151 -0.73 2.27 -7.49
C TRP A 151 -2.22 1.96 -7.32
N PHE A 152 -3.07 2.39 -8.25
CA PHE A 152 -4.52 2.30 -8.11
C PHE A 152 -5.01 0.91 -7.69
N PRO A 153 -4.72 -0.19 -8.40
CA PRO A 153 -5.24 -1.50 -8.01
C PRO A 153 -4.64 -2.01 -6.69
N VAL A 154 -3.38 -1.67 -6.39
CA VAL A 154 -2.73 -2.07 -5.12
C VAL A 154 -3.38 -1.36 -3.94
N ILE A 155 -3.60 -0.04 -4.05
CA ILE A 155 -4.24 0.75 -2.99
C ILE A 155 -5.72 0.37 -2.83
N LYS A 156 -6.44 0.12 -3.92
CA LYS A 156 -7.86 -0.26 -3.85
C LYS A 156 -8.10 -1.59 -3.13
N GLU A 157 -7.12 -2.48 -3.16
CA GLU A 157 -7.15 -3.78 -2.48
C GLU A 157 -6.34 -3.77 -1.17
N SER A 158 -6.10 -2.59 -0.57
CA SER A 158 -5.27 -2.42 0.62
C SER A 158 -6.02 -2.09 1.90
N HIS A 159 -5.36 -2.38 3.02
CA HIS A 159 -5.78 -2.04 4.37
C HIS A 159 -4.57 -1.69 5.26
N PRO A 160 -3.89 -0.55 5.03
CA PRO A 160 -2.68 -0.15 5.76
C PRO A 160 -2.72 -0.41 7.27
N LEU A 161 -1.65 -1.00 7.79
CA LEU A 161 -1.49 -1.37 9.19
C LEU A 161 -1.11 -0.16 10.04
N VAL A 162 -1.75 0.00 11.21
CA VAL A 162 -1.34 0.97 12.23
C VAL A 162 -0.08 0.46 12.94
N LEU A 163 1.00 1.24 12.85
CA LEU A 163 2.34 0.91 13.34
C LEU A 163 2.70 1.64 14.65
N ASP A 164 1.71 2.17 15.35
CA ASP A 164 1.95 3.02 16.54
C ASP A 164 2.61 2.26 17.71
N ASN A 165 2.44 0.92 17.77
CA ASN A 165 3.07 0.06 18.77
C ASN A 165 4.48 -0.44 18.37
N PHE A 166 4.94 -0.08 17.17
CA PHE A 166 6.28 -0.41 16.66
C PHE A 166 7.28 0.70 16.99
N ALA A 167 8.57 0.44 16.73
CA ALA A 167 9.62 1.40 17.02
C ALA A 167 9.36 2.76 16.33
N LYS A 168 9.62 3.86 17.04
CA LYS A 168 9.32 5.22 16.55
C LYS A 168 10.14 5.58 15.30
N ASP A 169 11.34 5.07 15.20
CA ASP A 169 12.27 5.20 14.08
C ASP A 169 12.05 4.20 12.95
N TYR A 170 11.30 3.10 13.18
CA TYR A 170 10.92 2.19 12.09
C TYR A 170 10.15 2.95 10.99
N ARG A 171 10.54 2.69 9.74
CA ARG A 171 9.92 3.22 8.52
C ARG A 171 9.53 2.05 7.61
N PRO A 172 8.26 1.92 7.22
CA PRO A 172 7.86 0.92 6.25
C PRO A 172 8.43 1.24 4.86
N VAL A 173 8.60 0.22 4.02
CA VAL A 173 9.03 0.36 2.62
C VAL A 173 8.04 1.23 1.84
N VAL A 174 6.74 1.06 2.10
CA VAL A 174 5.68 1.96 1.62
C VAL A 174 4.87 2.42 2.82
N GLN A 175 4.94 3.70 3.13
CA GLN A 175 4.14 4.34 4.18
C GLN A 175 2.87 4.93 3.58
N VAL A 176 1.74 4.81 4.27
CA VAL A 176 0.55 5.61 3.97
C VAL A 176 0.54 6.81 4.89
N ILE A 177 0.25 7.98 4.34
CA ILE A 177 0.15 9.23 5.11
C ILE A 177 -1.26 9.28 5.68
N ASP A 178 -1.38 9.31 7.00
CA ASP A 178 -2.66 9.43 7.67
C ASP A 178 -3.15 10.89 7.72
N ASN A 179 -4.43 11.11 8.02
CA ASN A 179 -4.90 12.46 8.30
C ASN A 179 -4.42 12.97 9.65
N ILE A 180 -4.49 14.28 9.82
CA ILE A 180 -4.11 14.98 11.05
C ILE A 180 -4.94 14.58 12.27
N GLU A 181 -6.14 14.03 12.09
CA GLU A 181 -7.02 13.72 13.22
C GLU A 181 -6.61 12.45 13.96
N ARG A 182 -6.25 11.43 13.21
CA ARG A 182 -5.73 10.16 13.74
C ARG A 182 -4.21 10.21 13.87
N ASN A 183 -3.54 10.70 12.84
CA ASN A 183 -2.09 10.86 12.75
C ASN A 183 -1.32 9.54 13.03
N HIS A 184 -1.89 8.39 12.68
CA HIS A 184 -1.23 7.10 12.86
C HIS A 184 -0.03 6.99 11.93
N LYS A 185 1.00 6.26 12.37
CA LYS A 185 2.00 5.75 11.44
C LYS A 185 1.39 4.56 10.70
N LEU A 186 1.17 4.66 9.39
CA LEU A 186 0.53 3.59 8.61
C LEU A 186 1.52 2.90 7.67
N GLY A 187 1.57 1.56 7.70
CA GLY A 187 2.40 0.74 6.82
C GLY A 187 1.58 0.00 5.77
N LEU A 188 1.92 0.16 4.49
CA LEU A 188 1.38 -0.65 3.39
C LEU A 188 2.29 -1.83 3.06
N VAL A 189 3.60 -1.59 2.96
CA VAL A 189 4.62 -2.62 2.74
C VAL A 189 5.71 -2.47 3.76
N MET A 190 6.03 -3.56 4.43
CA MET A 190 6.94 -3.59 5.58
C MET A 190 7.86 -4.80 5.48
N GLU A 191 9.02 -4.73 6.11
CA GLU A 191 9.93 -5.87 6.15
C GLU A 191 10.68 -5.93 7.47
N TRP A 192 10.95 -7.16 7.91
CA TRP A 192 11.68 -7.44 9.13
C TRP A 192 12.53 -8.69 8.97
N LYS A 193 13.67 -8.70 9.68
CA LYS A 193 14.34 -9.94 10.05
C LYS A 193 13.58 -10.51 11.25
N VAL A 194 13.12 -11.75 11.13
CA VAL A 194 12.31 -12.41 12.15
C VAL A 194 13.00 -13.70 12.58
N GLY A 195 13.68 -13.65 13.72
CA GLY A 195 14.61 -14.71 14.12
C GLY A 195 15.71 -14.91 13.05
N ALA A 196 15.87 -16.14 12.57
CA ALA A 196 16.80 -16.44 11.48
C ALA A 196 16.25 -16.05 10.09
N GLY A 197 14.93 -15.86 9.97
CA GLY A 197 14.22 -15.66 8.71
C GLY A 197 13.99 -14.21 8.33
N LYS A 198 13.31 -14.03 7.20
CA LYS A 198 12.98 -12.72 6.63
C LYS A 198 11.50 -12.66 6.27
N LEU A 199 10.81 -11.67 6.79
CA LEU A 199 9.39 -11.44 6.59
C LEU A 199 9.18 -10.16 5.79
N LEU A 200 8.41 -10.25 4.70
CA LEU A 200 7.84 -9.09 4.02
C LEU A 200 6.33 -9.13 4.20
N VAL A 201 5.76 -8.05 4.71
CA VAL A 201 4.32 -7.90 4.93
C VAL A 201 3.77 -6.91 3.93
N CYS A 202 2.75 -7.32 3.16
CA CYS A 202 2.05 -6.45 2.22
C CYS A 202 0.57 -6.39 2.62
N MET A 203 0.13 -5.21 3.07
CA MET A 203 -1.26 -4.93 3.43
C MET A 203 -2.11 -4.63 2.18
N SER A 204 -1.91 -5.41 1.12
CA SER A 204 -2.68 -5.36 -0.12
C SER A 204 -2.86 -6.77 -0.67
N ASP A 205 -4.05 -7.07 -1.21
CA ASP A 205 -4.32 -8.33 -1.92
C ASP A 205 -3.73 -8.25 -3.33
N LEU A 206 -2.46 -8.64 -3.46
CA LEU A 206 -1.76 -8.63 -4.73
C LEU A 206 -2.32 -9.65 -5.73
N GLU A 207 -3.07 -10.67 -5.29
CA GLU A 207 -3.76 -11.60 -6.18
C GLU A 207 -4.91 -10.89 -6.91
N LYS A 208 -5.69 -10.07 -6.19
CA LYS A 208 -6.74 -9.24 -6.80
C LYS A 208 -6.16 -8.10 -7.63
N ALA A 209 -5.11 -7.44 -7.13
CA ALA A 209 -4.45 -6.36 -7.88
C ALA A 209 -3.84 -6.86 -9.20
N ALA A 210 -3.35 -8.11 -9.24
CA ALA A 210 -2.76 -8.73 -10.44
C ALA A 210 -3.74 -9.00 -11.59
N LYS A 211 -5.03 -8.71 -11.43
CA LYS A 211 -5.98 -8.59 -12.54
C LYS A 211 -5.61 -7.47 -13.51
N TYR A 212 -4.88 -6.46 -13.03
CA TYR A 212 -4.40 -5.33 -13.81
C TYR A 212 -2.88 -5.45 -14.06
N PRO A 213 -2.36 -4.94 -15.19
CA PRO A 213 -0.94 -5.02 -15.54
C PRO A 213 0.00 -4.47 -14.45
N GLU A 214 -0.35 -3.32 -13.88
CA GLU A 214 0.42 -2.62 -12.86
C GLU A 214 0.45 -3.37 -11.53
N GLY A 215 -0.68 -3.94 -11.10
CA GLY A 215 -0.74 -4.79 -9.90
C GLY A 215 0.06 -6.08 -10.08
N LYS A 216 0.02 -6.67 -11.29
CA LYS A 216 0.82 -7.86 -11.63
C LYS A 216 2.31 -7.54 -11.64
N ALA A 217 2.69 -6.39 -12.19
CA ALA A 217 4.07 -5.94 -12.22
C ALA A 217 4.61 -5.66 -10.82
N PHE A 218 3.82 -5.00 -9.96
CA PHE A 218 4.20 -4.79 -8.57
C PHE A 218 4.39 -6.11 -7.83
N TYR A 219 3.46 -7.07 -8.00
CA TYR A 219 3.58 -8.39 -7.38
C TYR A 219 4.84 -9.14 -7.85
N GLN A 220 5.12 -9.15 -9.15
CA GLN A 220 6.36 -9.75 -9.65
C GLN A 220 7.60 -9.05 -9.08
N SER A 221 7.58 -7.72 -9.00
CA SER A 221 8.69 -6.92 -8.44
C SER A 221 8.96 -7.25 -6.96
N VAL A 222 7.90 -7.48 -6.17
CA VAL A 222 7.98 -7.95 -4.77
C VAL A 222 8.64 -9.33 -4.71
N ILE A 223 8.20 -10.28 -5.54
CA ILE A 223 8.77 -11.64 -5.56
C ILE A 223 10.23 -11.62 -5.99
N ASP A 224 10.57 -10.87 -7.03
CA ASP A 224 11.95 -10.76 -7.54
C ASP A 224 12.88 -10.14 -6.49
N TYR A 225 12.42 -9.10 -5.79
CA TYR A 225 13.12 -8.53 -4.66
C TYR A 225 13.40 -9.57 -3.58
N MET A 226 12.37 -10.31 -3.15
CA MET A 226 12.53 -11.33 -2.10
C MET A 226 13.45 -12.48 -2.52
N ARG A 227 13.52 -12.83 -3.81
CA ARG A 227 14.47 -13.83 -4.33
C ARG A 227 15.91 -13.32 -4.36
N SER A 228 16.11 -12.02 -4.50
CA SER A 228 17.43 -11.41 -4.61
C SER A 228 18.19 -11.40 -3.27
N ALA A 229 19.49 -11.07 -3.35
CA ALA A 229 20.31 -10.77 -2.19
C ALA A 229 19.95 -9.42 -1.54
N ASP A 230 19.30 -8.52 -2.30
CA ASP A 230 18.89 -7.19 -1.81
C ASP A 230 17.79 -7.27 -0.75
N PHE A 231 17.02 -8.38 -0.71
CA PHE A 231 16.08 -8.62 0.38
C PHE A 231 16.83 -8.97 1.65
N ASN A 232 17.24 -7.92 2.37
CA ASN A 232 18.03 -7.98 3.58
C ASN A 232 17.54 -6.95 4.61
N PRO A 233 16.38 -7.21 5.25
CA PRO A 233 15.80 -6.27 6.20
C PRO A 233 16.77 -5.97 7.35
N SER A 234 16.93 -4.69 7.66
CA SER A 234 17.83 -4.22 8.73
C SER A 234 17.19 -4.22 10.12
N THR A 235 15.86 -4.11 10.18
CA THR A 235 15.11 -4.11 11.43
C THR A 235 14.80 -5.55 11.86
N GLU A 236 15.21 -5.91 13.06
CA GLU A 236 14.96 -7.23 13.64
C GLU A 236 13.80 -7.17 14.64
N ILE A 237 12.96 -8.22 14.65
CA ILE A 237 11.88 -8.39 15.61
C ILE A 237 11.67 -9.88 15.87
N MET A 238 11.46 -10.26 17.14
CA MET A 238 11.12 -11.66 17.46
C MET A 238 9.66 -11.95 17.10
N VAL A 239 9.35 -13.21 16.74
CA VAL A 239 7.99 -13.62 16.36
C VAL A 239 6.97 -13.27 17.46
N ASP A 240 7.30 -13.53 18.72
CA ASP A 240 6.42 -13.26 19.86
C ASP A 240 6.19 -11.76 20.06
N GLU A 241 7.24 -10.95 19.85
CA GLU A 241 7.11 -9.50 19.91
C GLU A 241 6.25 -8.97 18.75
N LEU A 242 6.45 -9.48 17.53
CA LEU A 242 5.63 -9.15 16.37
C LEU A 242 4.16 -9.45 16.63
N LYS A 243 3.84 -10.68 17.10
CA LYS A 243 2.48 -11.08 17.46
C LYS A 243 1.89 -10.19 18.55
N LYS A 244 2.68 -9.88 19.59
CA LYS A 244 2.26 -8.99 20.67
C LYS A 244 1.91 -7.60 20.15
N LYS A 245 2.77 -6.98 19.34
CA LYS A 245 2.54 -5.63 18.79
C LYS A 245 1.31 -5.56 17.89
N LEU A 246 1.05 -6.61 17.13
CA LEU A 246 -0.10 -6.72 16.24
C LEU A 246 -1.42 -6.94 16.99
N ALA A 247 -1.40 -7.55 18.18
CA ALA A 247 -2.57 -7.75 19.03
C ALA A 247 -2.84 -6.56 19.96
N GLU A 248 -1.83 -5.75 20.25
CA GLU A 248 -1.94 -4.59 21.13
C GLU A 248 -2.78 -3.50 20.46
N LYS A 249 -3.79 -2.99 21.17
CA LYS A 249 -4.64 -1.90 20.66
C LYS A 249 -3.79 -0.65 20.42
N PRO A 250 -3.82 -0.06 19.21
CA PRO A 250 -3.12 1.18 18.98
C PRO A 250 -3.65 2.34 19.82
N ARG A 251 -2.85 3.39 19.95
CA ARG A 251 -3.25 4.59 20.69
C ARG A 251 -4.55 5.15 20.11
N GLN A 252 -5.48 5.54 20.97
CA GLN A 252 -6.68 6.24 20.53
C GLN A 252 -6.44 7.74 20.61
N VAL A 253 -6.65 8.44 19.48
CA VAL A 253 -6.65 9.91 19.45
C VAL A 253 -8.10 10.38 19.49
N SER A 254 -8.42 11.16 20.53
CA SER A 254 -9.69 11.87 20.62
C SER A 254 -9.41 13.37 20.46
N LEU A 255 -9.66 13.89 19.27
CA LEU A 255 -9.80 15.33 19.08
C LEU A 255 -11.21 15.73 19.50
N LYS A 256 -11.30 16.31 20.71
CA LYS A 256 -12.56 16.75 21.32
C LYS A 256 -13.21 17.91 20.55
N GLU A 257 -12.41 18.89 20.13
CA GLU A 257 -12.89 20.08 19.42
C GLU A 257 -11.87 20.53 18.36
N LEU A 258 -12.36 21.08 17.25
CA LEU A 258 -11.58 21.71 16.19
C LEU A 258 -12.29 23.02 15.86
N ASN A 259 -11.81 24.11 16.45
CA ASN A 259 -12.42 25.43 16.30
C ASN A 259 -11.94 26.03 14.97
N ASN A 260 -12.88 26.39 14.09
CA ASN A 260 -12.58 27.23 12.93
C ASN A 260 -12.18 28.62 13.44
N ILE A 261 -10.88 28.89 13.54
CA ILE A 261 -10.33 30.18 13.99
C ILE A 261 -10.27 31.23 12.88
N SER A 262 -11.01 31.06 11.77
CA SER A 262 -11.16 32.11 10.77
C SER A 262 -11.98 33.26 11.35
N GLN A 263 -11.30 34.20 12.01
CA GLN A 263 -11.83 35.51 12.32
C GLN A 263 -11.90 36.27 10.99
N TYR A 264 -13.12 36.42 10.46
CA TYR A 264 -13.41 37.35 9.36
C TYR A 264 -13.58 38.76 9.90
#